data_AF-E3N3H1-F1
#
_entry.id   AF-E3N3H1-F1
#
_cell.length_a   1.000
_cell.length_b   1.000
_cell.length_c   1.000
_cell.angle_alpha   90.00
_cell.angle_beta   90.00
_cell.angle_gamma   90.00
#
_symmetry.space_group_name_H-M   'P 1'
#
loop_
_entity.id
_entity.type
_entity.pdbx_description
1 polymer ?
#
loop_
_entity_poly.entity_id
_entity_poly.type
_entity_poly.pdbx_seq_one_letter_code
_entity_poly.pdbx_strand_id
1 'polypeptide(L)'
;MFDVISSPWFTLKSLLACTSTTISLWNSHLENKDLNEVLRKWKAGELPNLKRLRLDSLRFTNNETTILGMNWGELDGMVIQGDDGTKKATIIKIDSQIIEISVAPFK
;
A
#
# COMPACT_ATOMS: atom_id res chain seq x y z
N MET A 1 14.48 6.22 9.04
CA MET A 1 13.85 5.52 10.17
C MET A 1 13.10 4.32 9.61
N PHE A 2 13.37 3.13 10.14
CA PHE A 2 12.66 1.90 9.78
C PHE A 2 11.61 1.66 10.85
N ASP A 3 10.33 1.87 10.53
CA ASP A 3 9.26 1.65 11.49
C ASP A 3 8.59 0.31 11.20
N VAL A 4 9.02 -0.72 11.94
CA VAL A 4 8.28 -1.97 12.06
C VAL A 4 7.22 -1.75 13.13
N ILE A 5 5.97 -1.56 12.71
CA ILE A 5 4.85 -1.33 13.62
C ILE A 5 4.00 -2.59 13.62
N SER A 6 4.25 -3.47 14.57
CA SER A 6 3.28 -4.51 14.91
C SER A 6 2.12 -3.84 15.62
N SER A 7 0.95 -3.71 14.99
CA SER A 7 -0.22 -3.27 15.75
C SER A 7 -1.55 -3.60 15.06
N PRO A 8 -2.44 -4.34 15.74
CA PRO A 8 -3.87 -4.38 15.39
C PRO A 8 -4.57 -3.01 15.51
N TRP A 9 -3.87 -2.00 16.04
CA TRP A 9 -4.41 -0.69 16.43
C TRP A 9 -4.04 0.38 15.41
N PHE A 10 -3.15 0.06 14.45
CA PHE A 10 -2.76 0.98 13.40
C PHE A 10 -3.89 1.13 12.40
N THR A 11 -4.47 2.32 12.32
CA THR A 11 -5.62 2.62 11.45
C THR A 11 -5.17 3.19 10.11
N LEU A 12 -6.07 3.21 9.12
CA LEU A 12 -5.85 3.92 7.86
C LEU A 12 -5.50 5.40 8.12
N LYS A 13 -6.19 6.05 9.05
CA LYS A 13 -5.90 7.44 9.44
C LYS A 13 -4.47 7.60 9.96
N SER A 14 -4.01 6.68 10.80
CA SER A 14 -2.64 6.66 11.31
C SER A 14 -1.61 6.46 10.19
N LEU A 15 -1.91 5.59 9.22
CA LEU A 15 -1.08 5.36 8.04
C LEU A 15 -0.94 6.61 7.18
N LEU A 16 -2.06 7.30 6.92
CA LEU A 16 -2.09 8.50 6.09
C LEU A 16 -1.44 9.71 6.75
N ALA A 17 -1.45 9.78 8.08
CA ALA A 17 -0.76 10.81 8.85
C ALA A 17 0.74 10.50 9.07
N CYS A 18 1.21 9.32 8.67
CA CYS A 18 2.57 8.88 8.92
C CYS A 18 3.57 9.64 8.03
N THR A 19 4.59 10.24 8.65
CA THR A 19 5.68 10.92 7.93
C THR A 19 6.81 9.97 7.54
N SER A 20 6.75 8.71 7.98
CA SER A 20 7.79 7.71 7.74
C SER A 20 7.87 7.29 6.28
N THR A 21 9.08 7.02 5.82
CA THR A 21 9.33 6.60 4.43
C THR A 21 9.13 5.11 4.22
N THR A 22 9.30 4.31 5.27
CA THR A 22 9.23 2.84 5.22
C THR A 22 8.34 2.38 6.35
N ILE A 23 7.24 1.73 5.99
CA ILE A 23 6.20 1.30 6.92
C ILE A 23 5.98 -0.19 6.73
N SER A 24 6.09 -0.95 7.82
CA SER A 24 5.78 -2.38 7.82
C SER A 24 4.72 -2.65 8.90
N LEU A 25 3.52 -3.04 8.48
CA LEU A 25 2.41 -3.39 9.36
C LEU A 25 2.20 -4.90 9.31
N TRP A 26 2.28 -5.53 10.49
CA TRP A 26 2.05 -6.96 10.66
C TRP A 26 0.74 -7.20 11.40
N ASN A 27 -0.01 -8.23 11.00
CA ASN A 27 -1.33 -8.56 11.56
C ASN A 27 -2.27 -7.33 11.62
N SER A 28 -2.28 -6.57 10.52
CA SER A 28 -3.05 -5.34 10.38
C SER A 28 -4.54 -5.61 10.25
N HIS A 29 -5.36 -4.62 10.63
CA HIS A 29 -6.81 -4.62 10.40
C HIS A 29 -7.22 -3.94 9.08
N LEU A 30 -6.25 -3.48 8.29
CA LEU A 30 -6.51 -2.89 6.97
C LEU A 30 -7.01 -3.94 5.98
N GLU A 31 -7.97 -3.56 5.16
CA GLU A 31 -8.57 -4.43 4.14
C GLU A 31 -8.42 -3.84 2.72
N ASN A 32 -8.96 -4.52 1.71
CA ASN A 32 -8.81 -4.11 0.30
C ASN A 32 -9.20 -2.64 0.04
N LYS A 33 -10.26 -2.14 0.67
CA LYS A 33 -10.72 -0.75 0.49
C LYS A 33 -9.72 0.27 1.04
N ASP A 34 -9.08 -0.05 2.16
CA ASP A 34 -8.10 0.83 2.80
C ASP A 34 -6.84 0.90 1.92
N LEU A 35 -6.40 -0.23 1.37
CA LEU A 35 -5.30 -0.26 0.42
C LEU A 35 -5.61 0.53 -0.85
N ASN A 36 -6.84 0.42 -1.38
CA ASN A 36 -7.29 1.23 -2.51
C ASN A 36 -7.24 2.73 -2.18
N GLU A 37 -7.67 3.15 -0.98
CA GLU A 37 -7.58 4.55 -0.55
C GLU A 37 -6.11 5.02 -0.45
N VAL A 38 -5.24 4.22 0.16
CA VAL A 38 -3.80 4.52 0.27
C VAL A 38 -3.18 4.72 -1.11
N LEU A 39 -3.45 3.84 -2.06
CA LEU A 39 -2.90 3.94 -3.42
C LEU A 39 -3.45 5.16 -4.17
N ARG A 40 -4.75 5.48 -4.03
CA ARG A 40 -5.33 6.70 -4.61
C ARG A 40 -4.68 7.97 -4.05
N LYS A 41 -4.50 8.04 -2.74
CA LYS A 41 -3.84 9.17 -2.08
C LYS A 41 -2.36 9.27 -2.44
N TRP A 42 -1.66 8.14 -2.54
CA TRP A 42 -0.27 8.12 -3.01
C TRP A 42 -0.14 8.65 -4.45
N LYS A 43 -1.04 8.22 -5.34
CA LYS A 43 -1.10 8.70 -6.74
C LYS A 43 -1.31 10.21 -6.82
N ALA A 44 -2.22 10.74 -6.01
CA ALA A 44 -2.50 12.17 -5.90
C ALA A 44 -1.38 12.99 -5.22
N GLY A 45 -0.32 12.34 -4.72
CA GLY A 45 0.80 13.02 -4.07
C GLY A 45 0.65 13.26 -2.58
N GLU A 46 -0.42 12.80 -1.93
CA GLU A 46 -0.69 13.00 -0.50
C GLU A 46 0.23 12.18 0.42
N LEU A 47 0.99 11.23 -0.12
CA LEU A 47 2.00 10.44 0.58
C LEU A 47 3.38 10.66 -0.05
N PRO A 48 3.97 11.88 0.06
CA PRO A 48 5.18 12.25 -0.68
C PRO A 48 6.44 11.52 -0.19
N ASN A 49 6.45 11.10 1.07
CA ASN A 49 7.62 10.49 1.70
C ASN A 49 7.64 8.96 1.55
N LEU A 50 6.54 8.34 1.11
CA LEU A 50 6.43 6.89 1.06
C LEU A 50 7.40 6.30 0.04
N LYS A 51 8.32 5.47 0.52
CA LYS A 51 9.28 4.68 -0.26
C LYS A 51 8.94 3.20 -0.24
N ARG A 52 8.43 2.69 0.88
CA ARG A 52 8.04 1.29 1.02
C ARG A 52 6.88 1.13 1.99
N LEU A 53 5.88 0.35 1.60
CA LEU A 53 4.77 -0.09 2.44
C LEU A 53 4.66 -1.60 2.36
N ARG A 54 4.79 -2.28 3.50
CA ARG A 54 4.48 -3.71 3.63
C ARG A 54 3.27 -3.89 4.53
N LEU A 55 2.28 -4.61 4.05
CA LEU A 55 1.06 -4.91 4.77
C LEU A 55 0.88 -6.42 4.83
N ASP A 56 0.76 -6.94 6.04
CA ASP A 56 0.27 -8.29 6.32
C ASP A 56 -1.07 -8.15 7.05
N SER A 57 -2.13 -8.64 6.41
CA SER A 57 -3.50 -8.57 6.93
C SER A 57 -4.30 -9.78 6.50
N LEU A 58 -4.91 -10.45 7.48
CA LEU A 58 -5.85 -11.55 7.24
C LEU A 58 -7.17 -11.09 6.58
N ARG A 59 -7.37 -9.77 6.43
CA ARG A 59 -8.57 -9.18 5.83
C ARG A 59 -8.44 -8.87 4.34
N PHE A 60 -7.28 -9.13 3.74
CA PHE A 60 -7.18 -9.10 2.27
C PHE A 60 -7.89 -10.30 1.67
N THR A 61 -8.87 -10.04 0.83
CA THR A 61 -9.68 -11.07 0.17
C THR A 61 -9.71 -10.86 -1.34
N ASN A 62 -10.08 -11.91 -2.08
CA ASN A 62 -10.27 -11.86 -3.54
C ASN A 62 -11.63 -11.28 -3.97
N ASN A 63 -12.49 -10.88 -3.04
CA ASN A 63 -13.90 -10.59 -3.32
C ASN A 63 -14.14 -9.10 -3.62
N GLU A 64 -15.07 -8.81 -4.54
CA GLU A 64 -15.86 -7.59 -4.86
C GLU A 64 -15.21 -6.19 -4.85
N THR A 65 -14.25 -5.91 -3.98
CA THR A 65 -13.57 -4.62 -3.87
C THR A 65 -12.37 -4.57 -4.80
N THR A 66 -12.45 -3.72 -5.82
CA THR A 66 -11.33 -3.45 -6.70
C THR A 66 -10.37 -2.43 -6.10
N ILE A 67 -9.08 -2.66 -6.29
CA ILE A 67 -7.99 -1.75 -5.93
C ILE A 67 -7.52 -1.11 -7.23
N LEU A 68 -7.77 0.19 -7.38
CA LEU A 68 -7.56 0.92 -8.64
C LEU A 68 -8.23 0.27 -9.87
N GLY A 69 -9.38 -0.39 -9.68
CA GLY A 69 -10.08 -1.10 -10.75
C GLY A 69 -9.56 -2.51 -11.04
N MET A 70 -8.58 -3.00 -10.27
CA MET A 70 -7.99 -4.34 -10.37
C MET A 70 -8.47 -5.22 -9.21
N ASN A 71 -8.65 -6.51 -9.44
CA ASN A 71 -8.92 -7.48 -8.38
C ASN A 71 -7.63 -7.86 -7.64
N TRP A 72 -7.75 -8.44 -6.44
CA TRP A 72 -6.59 -8.83 -5.62
C TRP A 72 -5.61 -9.76 -6.35
N GLY A 73 -6.09 -10.62 -7.25
CA GLY A 73 -5.26 -11.52 -8.06
C GLY A 73 -4.44 -10.80 -9.14
N GLU A 74 -4.91 -9.65 -9.62
CA GLU A 74 -4.29 -8.90 -10.73
C GLU A 74 -3.22 -7.91 -10.27
N LEU A 75 -3.06 -7.73 -8.95
CA LEU A 75 -2.13 -6.75 -8.39
C LEU A 75 -0.67 -7.17 -8.45
N ASP A 76 -0.38 -8.48 -8.50
CA ASP A 76 1.00 -8.95 -8.41
C ASP A 76 1.82 -8.53 -9.62
N GLY A 77 2.98 -7.93 -9.37
CA GLY A 77 3.87 -7.41 -10.40
C GLY A 77 3.40 -6.11 -11.06
N MET A 78 2.30 -5.51 -10.62
CA MET A 78 1.79 -4.29 -11.23
C MET A 78 2.68 -3.08 -10.94
N VAL A 79 2.86 -2.25 -11.96
CA VAL A 79 3.54 -0.96 -11.87
C VAL A 79 2.52 0.14 -12.08
N ILE A 80 2.31 0.97 -11.07
CA ILE A 80 1.36 2.08 -11.09
C ILE A 80 2.15 3.39 -11.13
N GLN A 81 1.78 4.29 -12.02
CA GLN A 81 2.35 5.63 -12.09
C GLN A 81 1.57 6.60 -11.19
N GLY A 82 2.29 7.50 -10.51
CA GLY A 82 1.69 8.64 -9.82
C GLY A 82 1.08 9.64 -10.82
N ASP A 83 0.10 10.43 -10.39
CA ASP A 83 -0.65 11.31 -11.31
C ASP A 83 0.23 12.46 -11.84
N ASP A 84 1.29 12.82 -11.11
CA ASP A 84 2.31 13.78 -11.54
C ASP A 84 3.31 13.20 -12.57
N GLY A 85 3.25 11.90 -12.81
CA GLY A 85 4.15 11.18 -13.70
C GLY A 85 5.60 11.06 -13.23
N THR A 86 5.96 11.53 -12.04
CA THR A 86 7.35 11.60 -11.56
C THR A 86 7.83 10.34 -10.86
N LYS A 87 6.89 9.55 -10.35
CA LYS A 87 7.14 8.34 -9.54
C LYS A 87 6.27 7.17 -10.00
N LYS A 88 6.73 5.97 -9.66
CA LYS A 88 5.98 4.72 -9.79
C LYS A 88 5.98 3.95 -8.48
N ALA A 89 4.97 3.12 -8.32
CA ALA A 89 4.88 2.11 -7.29
C ALA A 89 4.86 0.73 -7.96
N THR A 90 5.76 -0.16 -7.54
CA THR A 90 5.71 -1.57 -7.89
C THR A 90 5.02 -2.33 -6.76
N ILE A 91 4.01 -3.13 -7.12
CA ILE A 91 3.28 -3.98 -6.19
C ILE A 91 3.77 -5.41 -6.33
N ILE A 92 4.09 -6.04 -5.20
CA ILE A 92 4.52 -7.44 -5.12
C ILE A 92 3.68 -8.12 -4.06
N LYS A 93 3.03 -9.23 -4.41
CA LYS A 93 2.38 -10.12 -3.45
C LYS A 93 3.41 -11.13 -2.97
N ILE A 94 3.66 -11.12 -1.66
CA ILE A 94 4.61 -12.04 -1.04
C ILE A 94 3.90 -13.34 -0.65
N ASP A 95 2.62 -13.24 -0.26
CA ASP A 95 1.72 -14.35 0.05
C ASP A 95 0.26 -13.89 -0.20
N SER A 96 -0.70 -14.80 -0.05
CA SER A 96 -2.15 -14.58 -0.09
C SER A 96 -2.62 -13.35 0.70
N GLN A 97 -1.96 -13.05 1.83
CA GLN A 97 -2.35 -12.03 2.81
C GLN A 97 -1.26 -10.95 3.01
N ILE A 98 -0.16 -11.02 2.25
CA ILE A 98 0.99 -10.12 2.39
C ILE A 98 1.27 -9.43 1.06
N ILE A 99 1.28 -8.10 1.11
CA ILE A 99 1.61 -7.25 -0.04
C ILE A 99 2.71 -6.27 0.33
N GLU A 100 3.56 -5.98 -0.64
CA GLU A 100 4.60 -4.99 -0.56
C GLU A 100 4.51 -4.02 -1.73
N ILE A 101 4.68 -2.73 -1.42
CA ILE A 101 4.63 -1.63 -2.37
C ILE A 101 5.94 -0.87 -2.23
N SER A 102 6.68 -0.79 -3.34
CA SER A 102 7.94 -0.05 -3.40
C SER A 102 7.80 1.13 -4.35
N VAL A 103 8.14 2.32 -3.87
CA VAL A 103 8.05 3.56 -4.64
C VAL A 103 9.44 3.96 -5.13
N ALA A 104 9.54 4.26 -6.41
CA ALA A 104 10.75 4.72 -7.06
C ALA A 104 10.46 5.90 -8.00
N PRO A 105 11.45 6.73 -8.34
CA PRO A 105 11.36 7.63 -9.48
C PRO A 105 10.93 6.88 -10.75
N PHE A 106 10.15 7.55 -11.59
CA PHE A 106 9.69 6.98 -12.86
C PHE A 106 10.82 6.94 -13.90
N LYS A 107 11.74 7.91 -13.82
CA LYS A 107 12.93 8.05 -14.67
C LYS A 107 14.14 7.33 -14.09
#